data_AF-A0A7S2B6K4-F1
#
_entry.id   AF-A0A7S2B6K4-F1
#
_cell.length_a   1.000
_cell.length_b   1.000
_cell.length_c   1.000
_cell.angle_alpha   90.00
_cell.angle_beta   90.00
_cell.angle_gamma   90.00
#
_symmetry.space_group_name_H-M   'P 1'
#
loop_
_entity.id
_entity.type
_entity.pdbx_description
1 polymer ?
#
loop_
_entity_poly.entity_id
_entity_poly.type
_entity_poly.pdbx_seq_one_letter_code
_entity_poly.pdbx_strand_id
1 'polypeptide(L)'
;EDMELAVTELEEEDVFRGTELEREAVDIVLKKQSYSPRSCATTMGDVAKRNQRSAFMLGPEQTGLEIADLVNADALVHVPAHPAFASVGIASAVTILAYESWVVRYGDRMTTSADGTLVADLDIAPS
;
A
#
# COMPACT_ATOMS: atom_id res chain seq x y z
N GLU A 1 -11.93 13.34 3.43
CA GLU A 1 -11.12 13.23 4.66
C GLU A 1 -9.73 12.77 4.29
N ASP A 2 -8.79 12.83 5.22
CA ASP A 2 -7.49 12.20 5.03
C ASP A 2 -7.68 10.66 4.99
N MET A 3 -6.80 9.94 4.30
CA MET A 3 -6.94 8.50 4.04
C MET A 3 -5.78 7.69 4.64
N GLU A 4 -6.06 6.76 5.55
CA GLU A 4 -5.09 5.89 6.20
C GLU A 4 -5.18 4.45 5.68
N LEU A 5 -4.06 3.91 5.23
CA LEU A 5 -3.98 2.61 4.55
C LEU A 5 -3.06 1.67 5.32
N ALA A 6 -3.61 0.56 5.81
CA ALA A 6 -2.83 -0.46 6.49
C ALA A 6 -2.17 -1.41 5.49
N VAL A 7 -0.85 -1.50 5.55
CA VAL A 7 -0.07 -2.43 4.72
C VAL A 7 -0.04 -3.79 5.40
N THR A 8 -0.48 -4.82 4.68
CA THR A 8 -0.63 -6.16 5.23
C THR A 8 -0.28 -7.23 4.19
N GLU A 9 0.07 -8.40 4.69
CA GLU A 9 0.26 -9.64 3.94
C GLU A 9 -0.87 -10.63 4.20
N LEU A 10 -1.83 -10.27 5.05
CA LEU A 10 -2.94 -11.14 5.41
C LEU A 10 -3.77 -11.45 4.17
N GLU A 11 -3.76 -12.71 3.77
CA GLU A 11 -4.81 -13.28 2.93
C GLU A 11 -6.09 -13.42 3.77
N GLU A 12 -7.28 -13.42 3.14
CA GLU A 12 -8.57 -13.57 3.85
C GLU A 12 -8.61 -14.82 4.77
N GLU A 13 -7.82 -15.85 4.43
CA GLU A 13 -7.75 -17.13 5.14
C GLU A 13 -6.84 -17.11 6.40
N ASP A 14 -5.91 -16.15 6.51
CA ASP A 14 -4.90 -16.12 7.59
C ASP A 14 -5.42 -15.48 8.89
N VAL A 15 -6.60 -14.87 8.86
CA VAL A 15 -7.10 -14.01 9.94
C VAL A 15 -7.72 -14.78 11.13
N PHE A 16 -7.79 -16.13 11.08
CA PHE A 16 -8.63 -16.92 12.01
C PHE A 16 -7.91 -17.59 13.20
N ARG A 17 -7.13 -16.83 14.00
CA ARG A 17 -6.52 -17.36 15.25
C ARG A 17 -6.88 -16.61 16.54
N GLY A 18 -8.09 -16.05 16.62
CA GLY A 18 -8.53 -15.25 17.77
C GLY A 18 -9.74 -15.77 18.57
N THR A 19 -9.88 -15.25 19.79
CA THR A 19 -11.03 -15.35 20.71
C THR A 19 -12.31 -14.73 20.12
N GLU A 20 -13.48 -14.92 20.74
CA GLU A 20 -14.76 -14.36 20.24
C GLU A 20 -14.75 -12.83 20.06
N LEU A 21 -14.04 -12.09 20.92
CA LEU A 21 -13.88 -10.63 20.81
C LEU A 21 -13.03 -10.23 19.59
N GLU A 22 -12.01 -11.02 19.26
CA GLU A 22 -11.18 -10.79 18.09
C GLU A 22 -11.93 -11.11 16.79
N ARG A 23 -12.90 -12.03 16.80
CA ARG A 23 -13.69 -12.37 15.61
C ARG A 23 -14.50 -11.19 15.06
N GLU A 24 -15.06 -10.35 15.93
CA GLU A 24 -15.82 -9.17 15.49
C GLU A 24 -14.90 -8.14 14.84
N ALA A 25 -13.75 -7.87 15.46
CA ALA A 25 -12.75 -6.96 14.90
C ALA A 25 -12.18 -7.49 13.57
N VAL A 26 -11.95 -8.80 13.48
CA VAL A 26 -11.52 -9.48 12.25
C VAL A 26 -12.56 -9.36 11.13
N ASP A 27 -13.84 -9.56 11.44
CA ASP A 27 -14.94 -9.40 10.47
C ASP A 27 -15.02 -7.96 9.94
N ILE A 28 -14.76 -6.97 10.79
CA ILE A 28 -14.64 -5.56 10.36
C ILE A 28 -13.48 -5.40 9.37
N VAL A 29 -12.30 -5.94 9.69
CA VAL A 29 -11.10 -5.82 8.84
C VAL A 29 -11.30 -6.50 7.49
N LEU A 30 -11.86 -7.71 7.47
CA LEU A 30 -12.11 -8.48 6.25
C LEU A 30 -13.12 -7.81 5.30
N LYS A 31 -14.00 -6.95 5.83
CA LYS A 31 -14.96 -6.18 5.01
C LYS A 31 -14.35 -4.91 4.41
N LYS A 32 -13.14 -4.51 4.80
CA LYS A 32 -12.49 -3.32 4.25
C LYS A 32 -12.06 -3.56 2.82
N GLN A 33 -12.05 -2.48 2.05
CA GLN A 33 -11.52 -2.51 0.69
C GLN A 33 -10.02 -2.90 0.75
N SER A 34 -9.64 -3.88 -0.07
CA SER A 34 -8.24 -4.24 -0.28
C SER A 34 -7.73 -3.70 -1.61
N TYR A 35 -6.49 -3.22 -1.62
CA TYR A 35 -5.80 -2.72 -2.80
C TYR A 35 -4.52 -3.49 -3.07
N SER A 36 -4.22 -3.72 -4.35
CA SER A 36 -2.85 -3.98 -4.78
C SER A 36 -1.98 -2.72 -4.62
N PRO A 37 -0.64 -2.83 -4.60
CA PRO A 37 0.25 -1.68 -4.52
C PRO A 37 0.00 -0.64 -5.63
N ARG A 38 -0.23 -1.09 -6.88
CA ARG A 38 -0.49 -0.21 -8.03
C ARG A 38 -1.84 0.51 -7.95
N SER A 39 -2.90 -0.21 -7.61
CA SER A 39 -4.22 0.40 -7.42
C SER A 39 -4.22 1.37 -6.25
N CYS A 40 -3.51 1.04 -5.17
CA CYS A 40 -3.34 1.92 -4.01
C CYS A 40 -2.63 3.23 -4.40
N ALA A 41 -1.52 3.14 -5.12
CA ALA A 41 -0.78 4.31 -5.60
C ALA A 41 -1.66 5.21 -6.50
N THR A 42 -2.51 4.61 -7.33
CA THR A 42 -3.48 5.34 -8.16
C THR A 42 -4.49 6.10 -7.30
N THR A 43 -5.12 5.41 -6.34
CA THR A 43 -6.08 6.01 -5.40
C THR A 43 -5.45 7.15 -4.60
N MET A 44 -4.24 6.96 -4.06
CA MET A 44 -3.51 8.02 -3.34
C MET A 44 -3.15 9.19 -4.23
N GLY A 45 -2.84 8.95 -5.51
CA GLY A 45 -2.66 10.01 -6.51
C GLY A 45 -3.91 10.85 -6.67
N ASP A 46 -5.09 10.23 -6.73
CA ASP A 46 -6.37 10.94 -6.84
C ASP A 46 -6.77 11.68 -5.55
N VAL A 47 -6.44 11.13 -4.38
CA VAL A 47 -6.59 11.83 -3.09
C VAL A 47 -5.69 13.08 -3.05
N ALA A 48 -4.43 12.96 -3.50
CA ALA A 48 -3.51 14.08 -3.56
C ALA A 48 -3.99 15.20 -4.50
N LYS A 49 -4.55 14.86 -5.68
CA LYS A 49 -5.16 15.84 -6.61
C LYS A 49 -6.32 16.62 -5.98
N ARG A 50 -6.97 16.05 -4.96
CA ARG A 50 -8.06 16.70 -4.19
C ARG A 50 -7.54 17.52 -3.00
N ASN A 51 -6.22 17.72 -2.87
CA ASN A 51 -5.57 18.36 -1.72
C ASN A 51 -5.90 17.68 -0.38
N GLN A 52 -6.16 16.37 -0.40
CA GLN A 52 -6.36 15.56 0.81
C GLN A 52 -5.07 14.79 1.12
N ARG A 53 -4.88 14.42 2.38
CA ARG A 53 -3.69 13.66 2.78
C ARG A 53 -3.98 12.17 2.72
N SER A 54 -2.95 11.39 2.48
CA SER A 54 -3.01 9.94 2.58
C SER A 54 -1.72 9.40 3.19
N ALA A 55 -1.82 8.37 4.04
CA ALA A 55 -0.68 7.78 4.73
C ALA A 55 -0.74 6.25 4.69
N PHE A 56 0.45 5.63 4.68
CA PHE A 56 0.59 4.19 4.91
C PHE A 56 0.88 3.94 6.39
N MET A 57 0.17 2.98 6.98
CA MET A 57 0.47 2.42 8.29
C MET A 57 1.31 1.16 8.10
N LEU A 58 2.46 1.12 8.75
CA LEU A 58 3.40 0.00 8.72
C LEU A 58 3.68 -0.39 10.17
N GLY A 59 3.40 -1.64 10.51
CA GLY A 59 3.69 -2.18 11.84
C GLY A 59 5.15 -2.65 11.97
N PRO A 60 5.59 -3.03 13.19
CA PRO A 60 6.90 -3.64 13.39
C PRO A 60 7.06 -4.92 12.55
N GLU A 61 8.26 -5.16 12.01
CA GLU A 61 8.54 -6.27 11.10
C GLU A 61 8.18 -7.66 11.65
N GLN A 62 8.32 -7.86 12.97
CA GLN A 62 8.08 -9.15 13.61
C GLN A 62 6.62 -9.40 13.98
N THR A 63 5.86 -8.34 14.29
CA THR A 63 4.51 -8.46 14.85
C THR A 63 3.43 -7.93 13.91
N GLY A 64 3.81 -7.17 12.88
CA GLY A 64 2.86 -6.48 12.01
C GLY A 64 2.06 -5.41 12.76
N LEU A 65 1.00 -4.93 12.12
CA LEU A 65 0.01 -4.04 12.73
C LEU A 65 -0.90 -4.82 13.68
N GLU A 66 -1.31 -4.20 14.79
CA GLU A 66 -2.31 -4.80 15.66
C GLU A 66 -3.69 -4.75 14.99
N ILE A 67 -4.59 -5.67 15.38
CA ILE A 67 -5.96 -5.67 14.85
C ILE A 67 -6.64 -4.31 15.07
N ALA A 68 -6.37 -3.64 16.20
CA ALA A 68 -6.89 -2.31 16.48
C ALA A 68 -6.44 -1.26 15.44
N ASP A 69 -5.20 -1.35 14.97
CA ASP A 69 -4.67 -0.48 13.91
C ASP A 69 -5.37 -0.77 12.57
N LEU A 70 -5.54 -2.06 12.24
CA LEU A 70 -6.23 -2.49 11.03
C LEU A 70 -7.70 -2.05 10.99
N VAL A 71 -8.39 -2.07 12.14
CA VAL A 71 -9.78 -1.61 12.29
C VAL A 71 -9.91 -0.11 12.03
N ASN A 72 -8.93 0.69 12.46
CA ASN A 72 -8.95 2.14 12.29
C ASN A 72 -8.57 2.60 10.88
N ALA A 73 -7.81 1.79 10.12
CA ALA A 73 -7.46 2.12 8.75
C ALA A 73 -8.70 2.18 7.82
N ASP A 74 -8.69 3.06 6.82
CA ASP A 74 -9.78 3.17 5.85
C ASP A 74 -9.83 1.96 4.91
N ALA A 75 -8.65 1.45 4.55
CA ALA A 75 -8.50 0.32 3.64
C ALA A 75 -7.18 -0.41 3.86
N LEU A 76 -7.09 -1.59 3.25
CA LEU A 76 -5.92 -2.46 3.32
C LEU A 76 -5.13 -2.41 2.02
N VAL A 77 -3.81 -2.59 2.12
CA VAL A 77 -2.93 -2.74 0.98
C VAL A 77 -2.24 -4.08 1.09
N HIS A 78 -2.60 -4.98 0.18
CA HIS A 78 -2.02 -6.32 0.13
C HIS A 78 -0.79 -6.32 -0.77
N VAL A 79 0.39 -6.58 -0.19
CA VAL A 79 1.63 -6.70 -0.95
C VAL A 79 1.85 -8.19 -1.26
N PRO A 80 1.84 -8.60 -2.54
CA PRO A 80 1.94 -10.02 -2.89
C PRO A 80 3.28 -10.59 -2.46
N ALA A 81 3.24 -11.59 -1.58
CA ALA A 81 4.38 -12.36 -1.13
C ALA A 81 4.45 -13.71 -1.88
N HIS A 82 5.62 -14.33 -1.90
CA HIS A 82 5.73 -15.70 -2.40
C HIS A 82 5.17 -16.66 -1.34
N PRO A 83 4.24 -17.58 -1.65
CA PRO A 83 3.56 -18.42 -0.65
C PRO A 83 4.47 -19.27 0.25
N ALA A 84 5.66 -19.61 -0.23
CA ALA A 84 6.66 -20.39 0.53
C ALA A 84 7.51 -19.56 1.52
N PHE A 85 7.38 -18.24 1.54
CA PHE A 85 8.14 -17.37 2.45
C PHE A 85 7.18 -16.58 3.32
N ALA A 86 7.38 -16.67 4.63
CA ALA A 86 6.41 -16.25 5.63
C ALA A 86 6.26 -14.72 5.79
N SER A 87 7.07 -13.90 5.11
CA SER A 87 6.80 -12.47 4.99
C SER A 87 7.61 -11.76 3.90
N VAL A 88 7.07 -10.65 3.41
CA VAL A 88 7.80 -9.59 2.71
C VAL A 88 8.38 -8.66 3.78
N GLY A 89 9.71 -8.62 3.90
CA GLY A 89 10.37 -7.70 4.84
C GLY A 89 9.87 -6.26 4.66
N ILE A 90 9.70 -5.53 5.77
CA ILE A 90 9.12 -4.18 5.78
C ILE A 90 9.81 -3.22 4.80
N ALA A 91 11.13 -3.33 4.66
CA ALA A 91 11.92 -2.54 3.72
C ALA A 91 11.50 -2.80 2.26
N SER A 92 11.21 -4.05 1.92
CA SER A 92 10.72 -4.43 0.59
C SER A 92 9.30 -3.92 0.36
N ALA A 93 8.41 -4.02 1.35
CA ALA A 93 7.06 -3.46 1.26
C ALA A 93 7.09 -1.95 1.00
N VAL A 94 7.89 -1.21 1.78
CA VAL A 94 8.09 0.24 1.59
C VAL A 94 8.65 0.54 0.20
N THR A 95 9.63 -0.23 -0.26
CA THR A 95 10.25 -0.05 -1.58
C THR A 95 9.23 -0.23 -2.69
N ILE A 96 8.40 -1.28 -2.63
CA ILE A 96 7.35 -1.55 -3.61
C ILE A 96 6.33 -0.40 -3.64
N LEU A 97 5.86 0.05 -2.47
CA LEU A 97 4.87 1.13 -2.38
C LEU A 97 5.43 2.47 -2.89
N ALA A 98 6.68 2.78 -2.55
CA ALA A 98 7.36 3.98 -3.04
C ALA A 98 7.55 3.91 -4.56
N TYR A 99 7.95 2.75 -5.09
CA TYR A 99 8.11 2.53 -6.52
C TYR A 99 6.79 2.69 -7.28
N GLU A 100 5.72 2.05 -6.83
CA GLU A 100 4.40 2.17 -7.48
C GLU A 100 3.86 3.61 -7.41
N SER A 101 4.08 4.31 -6.30
CA SER A 101 3.74 5.73 -6.17
C SER A 101 4.52 6.58 -7.17
N TRP A 102 5.80 6.26 -7.39
CA TRP A 102 6.63 6.93 -8.39
C TRP A 102 6.14 6.63 -9.81
N VAL A 103 5.83 5.37 -10.14
CA VAL A 103 5.32 4.97 -11.46
C VAL A 103 4.01 5.69 -11.78
N VAL A 104 3.06 5.76 -10.84
CA VAL A 104 1.78 6.45 -11.07
C VAL A 104 1.97 7.95 -11.29
N ARG A 105 2.92 8.59 -10.61
CA ARG A 105 3.13 10.04 -10.69
C ARG A 105 4.05 10.48 -11.83
N TYR A 106 4.99 9.62 -12.21
CA TYR A 106 6.12 9.96 -13.09
C TYR A 106 6.37 8.92 -14.20
N GLY A 107 5.64 7.79 -14.26
CA GLY A 107 5.93 6.68 -15.18
C GLY A 107 5.89 7.05 -16.67
N ASP A 108 5.03 8.00 -17.05
CA ASP A 108 4.95 8.53 -18.42
C ASP A 108 6.02 9.58 -18.74
N ARG A 109 6.90 9.91 -17.79
CA ARG A 109 7.96 10.93 -17.94
C ARG A 109 9.31 10.34 -18.35
N MET A 110 9.37 9.04 -18.61
CA MET A 110 10.53 8.43 -19.24
C MET A 110 10.46 8.66 -20.75
N THR A 111 11.32 9.53 -21.25
CA THR A 111 11.49 9.76 -22.68
C THR A 111 12.76 9.06 -23.15
N THR A 112 12.81 8.66 -24.42
CA THR A 112 14.03 8.12 -25.02
C THR A 112 14.75 9.27 -25.72
N SER A 113 15.97 9.58 -25.27
CA SER A 113 16.87 10.50 -25.95
C SER A 113 17.24 9.96 -27.34
N ALA A 114 17.69 10.84 -28.24
CA ALA A 114 18.01 10.52 -29.63
C ALA A 114 19.09 9.42 -29.79
N ASP A 115 19.89 9.18 -28.75
CA ASP A 115 20.91 8.13 -28.64
C ASP A 115 20.39 6.80 -28.06
N GLY A 116 19.10 6.71 -27.73
CA GLY A 116 18.48 5.51 -27.13
C GLY A 116 18.50 5.48 -25.60
N THR A 117 19.06 6.50 -24.95
CA THR A 117 19.12 6.57 -23.49
C THR A 117 17.75 6.94 -22.91
N LEU A 118 17.27 6.19 -21.91
CA LEU A 118 16.07 6.57 -21.15
C LEU A 118 16.40 7.74 -20.22
N VAL A 119 15.71 8.86 -20.40
CA VAL A 119 15.82 10.08 -19.59
C VAL A 119 14.48 10.37 -18.94
N ALA A 120 14.49 10.49 -17.61
CA ALA A 120 13.34 10.94 -16.86
C ALA A 120 13.27 12.48 -16.91
N ASP A 121 12.13 13.02 -17.33
CA ASP A 121 11.84 14.45 -17.21
C ASP A 121 11.48 14.77 -15.74
N LEU A 122 12.49 15.19 -14.98
CA LEU A 122 12.39 15.54 -13.56
C LEU A 122 12.04 17.01 -13.31
N ASP A 123 12.01 17.85 -14.35
CA ASP A 123 11.95 19.32 -14.20
C ASP A 123 10.52 19.89 -14.14
N ILE A 124 9.47 19.08 -14.32
CA ILE A 124 8.09 19.54 -14.29
C ILE A 124 7.42 19.22 -12.96
N ALA A 125 7.06 20.26 -12.19
CA ALA A 125 6.24 20.13 -10.99
C ALA A 125 4.94 19.36 -11.29
N PRO A 126 4.44 18.54 -10.35
CA PRO A 126 3.17 17.81 -10.56
C PRO A 126 2.04 18.80 -10.83
N SER A 127 1.27 18.56 -11.89
CA SER A 127 0.02 19.27 -12.23
C SER A 127 -1.12 18.85 -11.33
#